data_AF-A0A9D0LNQ8-F1
#
_entry.id   AF-A0A9D0LNQ8-F1
#
_cell.length_a   1.000
_cell.length_b   1.000
_cell.length_c   1.000
_cell.angle_alpha   90.00
_cell.angle_beta   90.00
_cell.angle_gamma   90.00
#
_symmetry.space_group_name_H-M   'P 1'
#
loop_
_entity.id
_entity.type
_entity.pdbx_description
1 polymer ?
#
loop_
_entity_poly.entity_id
_entity_poly.type
_entity_poly.pdbx_seq_one_letter_code
_entity_poly.pdbx_strand_id
1 'polypeptide(L)'
;VNVLFFPQHFLGLAGMPRRIPDYSTQFTEFNQLSSIGGFAFGLTQLLFVYIVLKTIKGGEKASEQVWEGADGLEWTLPSPPPYHSFSTAPEIK
;
A
#
# COMPACT_ATOMS: atom_id res chain seq x y z
N VAL A 1 8.39 4.66 0.90
CA VAL A 1 7.94 5.09 2.25
C VAL A 1 9.11 5.30 3.20
N ASN A 2 9.97 4.31 3.46
CA ASN A 2 11.10 4.48 4.40
C ASN A 2 12.08 5.60 4.00
N VAL A 3 12.45 5.71 2.73
CA VAL A 3 13.33 6.80 2.24
C VAL A 3 12.73 8.19 2.46
N LEU A 4 11.39 8.30 2.44
CA LEU A 4 10.69 9.56 2.68
C LEU A 4 10.68 9.93 4.18
N PHE A 5 10.34 9.00 5.07
CA PHE A 5 10.07 9.29 6.48
C PHE A 5 11.22 8.99 7.44
N PHE A 6 12.12 8.06 7.10
CA PHE A 6 13.25 7.74 7.98
C PHE A 6 14.19 8.94 8.20
N PRO A 7 14.56 9.74 7.17
CA PRO A 7 15.36 10.96 7.36
C PRO A 7 14.74 11.98 8.32
N GLN A 8 13.40 12.00 8.43
CA GLN A 8 12.69 12.94 9.28
C GLN A 8 12.95 12.71 10.78
N HIS A 9 13.33 11.48 11.17
CA HIS A 9 13.73 11.19 12.56
C HIS A 9 15.00 11.95 12.92
N PHE A 10 15.99 11.98 12.01
CA PHE A 10 17.23 12.74 12.21
C PHE A 10 17.00 14.24 12.15
N LEU A 11 16.14 14.73 11.24
CA LEU A 11 15.75 16.14 11.18
C LEU A 11 15.09 16.61 12.48
N GLY A 12 14.17 15.80 13.03
CA GLY A 12 13.51 16.10 14.30
C GLY A 12 14.49 16.13 15.47
N LEU A 13 15.42 15.16 15.55
CA LEU A 13 16.47 15.14 16.57
C LEU A 13 17.45 16.32 16.43
N ALA A 14 17.73 16.76 15.21
CA ALA A 14 18.55 17.93 14.92
C ALA A 14 17.82 19.27 15.14
N GLY A 15 16.57 19.24 15.64
CA GLY A 15 15.84 20.42 16.08
C GLY A 15 15.01 21.13 15.01
N MET A 16 14.76 20.51 13.86
CA MET A 16 13.86 21.08 12.84
C MET A 16 12.40 21.02 13.35
N PRO A 17 11.75 22.17 13.60
CA PRO A 17 10.36 22.18 14.06
C PRO A 17 9.42 21.84 12.90
N ARG A 18 8.23 21.34 13.24
CA ARG A 18 7.19 21.02 12.25
C ARG A 18 6.55 22.29 11.68
N ARG A 19 5.99 22.19 10.47
CA ARG A 19 5.18 23.24 9.80
C ARG A 19 5.96 24.52 9.48
N ILE A 20 7.22 24.38 9.07
CA ILE A 20 8.03 25.51 8.61
C ILE A 20 8.10 25.48 7.08
N PRO A 21 7.86 26.61 6.39
CA PRO A 21 7.89 26.67 4.93
C PRO A 21 9.31 26.63 4.34
N ASP A 22 10.31 27.07 5.09
CA ASP A 22 11.72 27.14 4.72
C ASP A 22 12.64 26.55 5.80
N TYR A 23 13.87 26.19 5.45
CA TYR A 23 14.81 25.60 6.39
C TYR A 23 16.24 26.11 6.19
N SER A 24 17.03 26.10 7.27
CA SER A 24 18.46 26.43 7.22
C SER A 24 19.24 25.39 6.39
N THR A 25 20.32 25.82 5.74
CA THR A 25 21.15 24.99 4.85
C THR A 25 21.67 23.71 5.51
N GLN A 26 21.83 23.70 6.85
CA GLN A 26 22.22 22.52 7.63
C GLN A 26 21.26 21.32 7.51
N PHE A 27 20.00 21.55 7.13
CA PHE A 27 18.98 20.50 6.99
C PHE A 27 18.78 20.02 5.54
N THR A 28 19.56 20.54 4.60
CA THR A 28 19.35 20.34 3.16
C THR A 28 19.44 18.88 2.75
N GLU A 29 20.49 18.17 3.14
CA GLU A 29 20.75 16.79 2.70
C GLU A 29 19.60 15.84 3.05
N PHE A 30 19.13 15.88 4.29
CA PHE A 30 18.03 15.03 4.75
C PHE A 30 16.69 15.44 4.10
N ASN A 31 16.44 16.74 3.90
CA ASN A 31 15.23 17.20 3.20
C ASN A 31 15.24 16.82 1.71
N GLN A 32 16.40 16.84 1.05
CA GLN A 32 16.55 16.37 -0.33
C GLN A 32 16.29 14.88 -0.45
N LEU A 33 16.84 14.06 0.47
CA LEU A 33 16.57 12.63 0.50
C LEU A 33 15.08 12.33 0.73
N SER A 34 14.45 13.02 1.67
CA SER A 34 13.00 12.94 1.87
C SER A 34 12.22 13.35 0.62
N SER A 35 12.65 14.39 -0.09
CA SER A 35 12.01 14.85 -1.33
C SER A 35 12.07 13.79 -2.43
N ILE A 36 13.23 13.17 -2.64
CA ILE A 36 13.39 12.05 -3.58
C ILE A 36 12.45 10.89 -3.20
N GLY A 37 12.41 10.54 -1.91
CA GLY A 37 11.49 9.52 -1.39
C GLY A 37 10.01 9.89 -1.61
N GLY A 38 9.68 11.18 -1.55
CA GLY A 38 8.34 11.72 -1.81
C GLY A 38 7.92 11.58 -3.27
N PHE A 39 8.80 11.97 -4.20
CA PHE A 39 8.54 11.78 -5.64
C PHE A 39 8.41 10.30 -6.00
N ALA A 40 9.28 9.44 -5.47
CA ALA A 40 9.21 8.00 -5.70
C ALA A 40 7.88 7.42 -5.16
N PHE A 41 7.46 7.83 -3.97
CA PHE A 41 6.17 7.41 -3.40
C PHE A 41 4.97 7.89 -4.25
N GLY A 42 5.01 9.13 -4.75
CA GLY A 42 4.01 9.66 -5.67
C GLY A 42 3.93 8.85 -6.97
N LEU A 43 5.08 8.48 -7.55
CA LEU A 43 5.14 7.66 -8.75
C LEU A 43 4.55 6.26 -8.54
N THR A 44 4.74 5.66 -7.36
CA THR A 44 4.13 4.37 -7.01
C THR A 44 2.59 4.43 -7.06
N GLN A 45 1.97 5.56 -6.74
CA GLN A 45 0.51 5.70 -6.85
C GLN A 45 0.03 5.63 -8.30
N LEU A 46 0.79 6.17 -9.26
CA LEU A 46 0.50 6.03 -10.68
C LEU A 46 0.62 4.57 -11.13
N LEU A 47 1.65 3.85 -10.64
CA LEU A 47 1.80 2.43 -10.89
C LEU A 47 0.62 1.62 -10.33
N PHE A 48 0.14 1.97 -9.13
CA PHE A 48 -1.03 1.33 -8.53
C PHE A 48 -2.29 1.48 -9.41
N VAL A 49 -2.58 2.71 -9.87
CA VAL A 49 -3.70 2.96 -10.79
C VAL A 49 -3.55 2.16 -12.07
N TYR A 50 -2.34 2.11 -12.64
CA TYR A 50 -2.06 1.30 -13.82
C TYR A 50 -2.34 -0.19 -13.59
N ILE A 51 -1.92 -0.76 -12.45
CA ILE A 51 -2.16 -2.16 -12.10
C ILE A 51 -3.67 -2.42 -11.99
N VAL A 52 -4.43 -1.57 -11.28
CA VAL A 52 -5.88 -1.69 -11.16
C VAL A 52 -6.57 -1.67 -12.54
N LEU A 53 -6.20 -0.71 -13.39
CA LEU A 53 -6.75 -0.62 -14.74
C LEU A 53 -6.42 -1.85 -15.60
N LYS A 54 -5.21 -2.38 -15.46
CA LYS A 54 -4.80 -3.61 -16.15
C LYS A 54 -5.64 -4.80 -15.69
N THR A 55 -5.80 -4.99 -14.38
CA THR A 55 -6.57 -6.10 -13.80
C THR A 55 -8.05 -6.06 -14.17
N ILE A 56 -8.66 -4.88 -14.27
CA ILE A 56 -10.06 -4.73 -14.72
C ILE A 56 -10.21 -5.05 -16.21
N LYS A 57 -9.23 -4.68 -17.03
CA LYS A 57 -9.27 -4.90 -18.49
C LYS A 57 -8.99 -6.34 -18.90
N GLY A 58 -8.36 -7.14 -18.04
CA GLY A 58 -8.14 -8.57 -18.29
C GLY A 58 -7.05 -9.17 -17.40
N GLY A 59 -6.89 -10.49 -17.51
CA GLY A 59 -5.95 -11.26 -16.71
C GLY A 59 -6.43 -12.69 -16.51
N GLU A 60 -5.65 -13.46 -15.78
CA GLU A 60 -6.06 -14.78 -15.32
C GLU A 60 -7.21 -14.63 -14.33
N LYS A 61 -8.23 -15.50 -14.45
CA LYS A 61 -9.34 -15.50 -13.50
C LYS A 61 -8.84 -15.98 -12.16
N ALA A 62 -9.25 -15.29 -11.09
CA ALA A 62 -8.99 -15.74 -9.73
C ALA A 62 -9.61 -17.12 -9.47
N SER A 63 -8.85 -18.00 -8.82
CA SER A 63 -9.38 -19.21 -8.17
C SER A 63 -10.22 -18.85 -6.93
N GLU A 64 -10.84 -19.84 -6.30
CA GLU A 64 -11.57 -19.68 -5.04
C GLU A 64 -10.62 -19.31 -3.89
N GLN A 65 -9.48 -20.01 -3.81
CA GLN A 65 -8.38 -19.74 -2.89
C GLN A 65 -7.17 -19.22 -3.68
N VAL A 66 -7.02 -17.89 -3.77
CA VAL A 66 -5.92 -17.25 -4.52
C VAL A 66 -4.64 -17.05 -3.71
N TRP A 67 -4.73 -17.07 -2.37
CA TRP A 67 -3.58 -16.88 -1.50
C TRP A 67 -3.15 -18.19 -0.85
N GLU A 68 -1.85 -18.36 -0.70
CA GLU A 68 -1.28 -19.48 0.04
C GLU A 68 -1.58 -19.30 1.54
N GLY A 69 -2.08 -20.36 2.19
CA GLY A 69 -2.47 -20.31 3.60
C GLY A 69 -3.70 -19.43 3.89
N ALA A 70 -4.55 -19.20 2.88
CA ALA A 70 -5.81 -18.50 3.11
C ALA A 70 -6.79 -19.44 3.82
N ASP A 71 -7.02 -19.18 5.11
CA ASP A 71 -7.96 -19.91 5.94
C ASP A 71 -9.18 -19.03 6.25
N GLY A 72 -10.37 -19.62 6.23
CA GLY A 72 -11.63 -18.89 6.42
C GLY A 72 -12.72 -19.37 5.49
N LEU A 73 -13.98 -19.12 5.87
CA LEU A 73 -15.14 -19.54 5.09
C LEU A 73 -15.25 -18.77 3.77
N GLU A 74 -14.70 -17.56 3.70
CA GLU A 74 -14.68 -16.74 2.49
C GLU A 74 -13.89 -17.39 1.34
N TRP A 75 -12.89 -18.22 1.66
CA TRP A 75 -12.07 -18.94 0.68
C TRP A 75 -12.73 -20.24 0.18
N THR A 76 -13.90 -20.60 0.74
CA THR A 76 -14.74 -21.70 0.25
C THR A 76 -15.76 -21.24 -0.79
N LEU A 77 -15.84 -19.93 -1.05
CA LEU A 77 -16.74 -19.35 -2.04
C LEU A 77 -16.05 -19.19 -3.40
N PRO A 78 -16.80 -19.31 -4.50
CA PRO A 78 -16.25 -19.06 -5.83
C PRO A 78 -15.91 -17.58 -6.02
N SER A 79 -15.01 -17.30 -6.98
CA SER A 79 -14.67 -15.93 -7.41
C SER A 79 -15.22 -15.67 -8.82
N PRO A 80 -16.20 -14.77 -9.01
CA PRO A 80 -16.77 -13.84 -8.04
C PRO A 80 -17.77 -14.50 -7.07
N PRO A 81 -17.92 -13.97 -5.83
CA PRO A 81 -18.88 -14.49 -4.87
C PRO A 81 -20.33 -14.44 -5.38
N PRO A 82 -21.16 -15.45 -5.06
CA PRO A 82 -22.57 -15.43 -5.39
C PRO A 82 -23.34 -14.41 -4.54
N TYR A 83 -24.53 -14.02 -4.98
CA TYR A 83 -25.40 -13.09 -4.23
C TYR A 83 -25.79 -13.62 -2.85
N HIS A 84 -26.00 -14.94 -2.74
CA HIS A 84 -26.24 -15.63 -1.47
C HIS A 84 -25.08 -16.57 -1.18
N SER A 85 -24.35 -16.32 -0.09
CA SER A 85 -23.08 -16.98 0.21
C SER A 85 -23.22 -18.47 0.55
N PHE A 86 -24.12 -18.83 1.46
CA PHE A 86 -24.25 -20.21 1.95
C PHE A 86 -25.71 -20.61 2.06
N SER A 87 -26.14 -21.58 1.25
CA SER A 87 -27.49 -22.18 1.35
C SER A 87 -27.62 -23.09 2.57
N THR A 88 -26.52 -23.70 3.01
CA THR A 88 -26.43 -24.55 4.20
C THR A 88 -25.42 -23.94 5.15
N ALA A 89 -25.72 -23.90 6.44
CA ALA A 89 -24.80 -23.35 7.44
C ALA A 89 -23.47 -24.12 7.42
N PRO A 90 -22.33 -23.43 7.24
CA PRO A 90 -21.02 -24.08 7.27
C PRO A 90 -20.65 -24.47 8.71
N GLU A 91 -20.01 -25.62 8.86
CA GLU A 91 -19.46 -26.04 10.15
C GLU A 91 -18.08 -25.41 10.38
N ILE A 92 -17.93 -24.69 11.48
CA ILE A 92 -16.65 -24.16 11.93
C ILE A 92 -16.00 -25.25 12.81
N LYS A 93 -14.81 -25.70 12.44
CA LYS A 93 -14.02 -26.67 13.22
C LYS A 93 -12.86 -25.98 13.92
#